data_AF-A0A957M575-F1
#
_entry.id   AF-A0A957M575-F1
#
_cell.length_a   1.000
_cell.length_b   1.000
_cell.length_c   1.000
_cell.angle_alpha   90.00
_cell.angle_beta   90.00
_cell.angle_gamma   90.00
#
_symmetry.space_group_name_H-M   'P 1'
#
loop_
_entity.id
_entity.type
_entity.pdbx_description
1 polymer ?
#
loop_
_entity_poly.entity_id
_entity_poly.type
_entity_poly.pdbx_seq_one_letter_code
_entity_poly.pdbx_strand_id
1 'polypeptide(L)' 'MPFSYASDVQPPQPPRRPTRLVAHGDVRIDDYYWMRDRTSQEVLDHLAAENAYAA' A
#
# COMPACT_ATOMS: atom_id res chain seq x y z
N MET A 1 9.66 -33.18 -2.30
CA MET A 1 10.58 -32.04 -2.12
C MET A 1 9.75 -30.79 -1.85
N PRO A 2 9.63 -30.30 -0.61
CA PRO A 2 8.93 -29.05 -0.35
C PRO A 2 9.86 -27.87 -0.67
N PHE A 3 9.39 -26.92 -1.48
CA PHE A 3 10.10 -25.68 -1.74
C PHE A 3 10.01 -24.80 -0.49
N SER A 4 11.06 -24.79 0.33
CA SER A 4 11.22 -23.76 1.37
C SER A 4 11.56 -22.45 0.68
N TYR A 5 10.55 -21.60 0.45
CA TYR A 5 10.75 -20.20 0.08
C TYR A 5 11.11 -19.41 1.36
N ALA A 6 12.38 -19.50 1.76
CA ALA A 6 12.93 -18.60 2.77
C ALA A 6 13.29 -17.27 2.09
N SER A 7 12.38 -16.32 2.20
CA SER A 7 12.71 -14.90 2.27
C SER A 7 11.82 -14.32 3.37
N ASP A 8 12.32 -14.34 4.61
CA ASP A 8 11.71 -13.79 5.84
C ASP A 8 11.56 -12.26 5.84
N VAL A 9 11.45 -11.64 4.66
CA VAL A 9 11.08 -10.25 4.53
C VAL A 9 9.58 -10.27 4.24
N GLN A 10 8.78 -9.70 5.13
CA GLN A 10 7.37 -9.48 4.85
C GLN A 10 7.24 -8.22 3.99
N PRO A 11 6.49 -8.26 2.88
CA PRO A 11 6.24 -7.05 2.11
C PRO A 11 5.58 -6.02 3.03
N PRO A 12 5.99 -4.73 2.95
CA PRO A 12 5.33 -3.70 3.72
C PRO A 12 3.85 -3.68 3.33
N GLN A 13 2.97 -3.91 4.30
CA GLN A 13 1.54 -3.86 4.06
C GLN A 13 1.04 -2.44 4.33
N PRO A 14 0.59 -1.71 3.31
CA PRO A 14 0.03 -0.39 3.53
C PRO A 14 -1.26 -0.47 4.34
N PRO A 15 -1.52 0.48 5.26
CA PRO A 15 -2.78 0.53 5.97
C PRO A 15 -3.95 0.76 5.01
N ARG A 16 -5.04 0.01 5.19
CA ARG A 16 -6.30 0.22 4.48
C ARG A 16 -7.06 1.35 5.14
N ARG A 17 -7.27 2.45 4.42
CA ARG A 17 -8.03 3.62 4.85
C ARG A 17 -9.24 3.78 3.91
N PRO A 18 -10.39 3.15 4.20
CA PRO A 18 -11.55 3.14 3.33
C PRO A 18 -12.05 4.56 3.08
N THR A 19 -11.83 5.05 1.86
CA THR A 19 -12.23 6.40 1.44
C THR A 19 -13.37 6.29 0.45
N ARG A 20 -14.50 6.92 0.78
CA ARG A 20 -15.66 6.98 -0.11
C ARG A 20 -15.40 8.02 -1.20
N LEU A 21 -15.38 7.57 -2.44
CA LEU A 21 -15.30 8.42 -3.62
C LEU A 21 -16.65 8.38 -4.33
N VAL A 22 -17.29 9.54 -4.42
CA VAL A 22 -18.54 9.72 -5.14
C VAL A 22 -18.23 10.39 -6.47
N ALA A 23 -18.52 9.73 -7.58
CA ALA A 23 -18.31 10.29 -8.91
C ALA A 23 -19.42 9.81 -9.86
N HIS A 24 -19.99 10.72 -10.65
CA HIS A 24 -21.02 10.42 -11.66
C HIS A 24 -22.23 9.60 -11.14
N GLY A 25 -22.62 9.79 -9.88
CA GLY A 25 -23.74 9.05 -9.28
C GLY A 25 -23.36 7.71 -8.67
N ASP A 26 -22.11 7.26 -8.85
CA ASP A 26 -21.58 6.04 -8.25
C ASP A 26 -20.75 6.33 -7.01
N VAL A 27 -20.85 5.43 -6.03
CA VAL A 27 -20.02 5.44 -4.83
C VAL A 27 -19.07 4.24 -4.88
N ARG A 28 -17.77 4.52 -4.92
CA ARG A 28 -16.73 3.50 -4.75
C ARG A 28 -16.00 3.71 -3.43
N ILE A 29 -15.57 2.62 -2.82
CA ILE A 29 -14.69 2.66 -1.65
C ILE A 29 -13.29 2.34 -2.15
N ASP A 30 -12.35 3.26 -1.91
CA ASP A 30 -10.95 3.11 -2.22
C ASP A 30 -10.17 3.11 -0.91
N ASP A 31 -9.67 1.94 -0.52
CA ASP A 31 -8.88 1.72 0.71
C ASP A 31 -7.48 2.35 0.64
N TYR A 32 -7.03 2.73 -0.56
CA TYR A 32 -5.67 3.17 -0.85
C TYR A 32 -5.64 4.57 -1.45
N TYR A 33 -6.76 5.30 -1.39
CA TYR A 33 -6.86 6.65 -1.93
C TYR A 33 -5.81 7.61 -1.35
N TRP A 34 -5.41 7.40 -0.10
CA TRP A 34 -4.36 8.17 0.58
C TRP A 34 -2.98 8.04 -0.08
N MET A 35 -2.69 6.93 -0.78
CA MET A 35 -1.45 6.75 -1.54
C MET A 35 -1.35 7.64 -2.79
N ARG A 36 -2.46 8.26 -3.19
CA ARG A 36 -2.45 9.21 -4.31
C ARG A 36 -1.62 10.46 -3.99
N ASP A 37 -1.51 10.82 -2.71
CA ASP A 37 -0.77 12.01 -2.29
C ASP A 37 0.72 11.72 -2.10
N ARG A 38 1.51 11.96 -3.15
CA ARG A 38 2.94 11.65 -3.21
C ARG A 38 3.80 12.52 -2.28
N THR A 39 3.25 13.60 -1.70
CA THR A 39 3.97 14.47 -0.76
C THR A 39 3.65 14.15 0.69
N SER A 40 2.64 13.29 0.95
CA SER A 40 2.31 12.84 2.29
C SER A 40 3.40 11.96 2.86
N GLN A 41 3.75 12.20 4.13
CA GLN A 41 4.77 11.43 4.84
C GLN A 41 4.44 9.93 4.86
N GLU A 42 3.15 9.54 4.99
CA GLU A 42 2.77 8.12 4.99
C GLU A 42 3.10 7.41 3.68
N VAL A 43 2.98 8.12 2.56
CA VAL A 43 3.28 7.57 1.23
C VAL A 43 4.78 7.43 1.04
N LEU A 44 5.55 8.42 1.49
CA LEU A 44 7.00 8.38 1.49
C LEU A 44 7.55 7.26 2.39
N ASP A 45 6.98 7.09 3.58
CA ASP A 45 7.37 6.03 4.52
C ASP A 45 7.07 4.64 3.93
N HIS A 46 5.91 4.47 3.28
CA HIS A 46 5.56 3.24 2.60
C HIS A 46 6.51 2.91 1.44
N LEU A 47 6.79 3.90 0.58
CA LEU A 47 7.75 3.76 -0.53
C LEU A 47 9.17 3.44 -0.03
N ALA A 48 9.60 4.04 1.07
CA ALA A 48 10.90 3.75 1.69
C ALA A 48 10.96 2.30 2.20
N ALA A 49 9.88 1.82 2.83
CA ALA A 49 9.77 0.44 3.28
C ALA A 49 9.76 -0.56 2.10
N GLU A 50 9.10 -0.20 0.99
CA GLU A 50 9.12 -1.01 -0.24
C GLU A 50 10.53 -1.06 -0.86
N ASN A 51 11.23 0.07 -0.91
CA ASN A 51 12.62 0.12 -1.39
C ASN A 51 13.56 -0.71 -0.50
N ALA A 52 13.37 -0.71 0.82
CA ALA A 52 14.16 -1.50 1.75
C ALA A 52 13.88 -3.02 1.62
N TYR A 53 12.65 -3.39 1.28
CA TYR A 53 12.27 -4.78 1.01
C TYR A 53 12.90 -5.33 -0.27
N ALA A 54 13.04 -4.49 -1.30
CA ALA A 54 13.51 -4.90 -2.62
C ALA A 54 15.05 -4.81 -2.81
N ALA A 55 15.78 -4.28 -1.84
CA ALA A 55 17.24 -4.10 -1.87
C ALA A 55 17.99 -5.38 -1.45
#